data_AF-A0A6J8E7H6-F1
#
_entry.id   AF-A0A6J8E7H6-F1
#
_cell.length_a   1.000
_cell.length_b   1.000
_cell.length_c   1.000
_cell.angle_alpha   90.00
_cell.angle_beta   90.00
_cell.angle_gamma   90.00
#
_symmetry.space_group_name_H-M   'P 1'
#
loop_
_entity.id
_entity.type
_entity.pdbx_description
1 polymer ?
#
loop_
_entity_poly.entity_id
_entity_poly.type
_entity_poly.pdbx_seq_one_letter_code
_entity_poly.pdbx_strand_id
1 'polypeptide(L)'
;MRSLSNSSNDFEKNRLERGEWSKKVEYVLSMVGYLVGLGNLWRFPYICMRNGGGAFLIPFLFFLILCGLPLLFLETTIGQFSSKGFLHVWEVCPLFKGIGVGMMIPIFVFSIYYNMIIAWTLYYIGNSFLNPLPWTTCDNYWNSPNCVVDHGFLKNINNITGHSMNISSQVYEDTTNMEFIANNSSEWITAQEDFWQNNVLQMSTGLEDLGNLNWRLLLCLLGAWVIVGLCIMKGIKSIGKVVYVTALLPYILLTVIFIRGLTLDGSLYGVMTYLNPDFSKLLEISVSTKKNNIGTTCL
;
A
#
# COMPACT_ATOMS: atom_id res chain seq x y z
N MET A 1 -1.54 48.85 -30.82
CA MET A 1 -0.34 48.01 -31.04
C MET A 1 0.56 47.89 -29.81
N ARG A 2 0.96 48.98 -29.12
CA ARG A 2 1.81 48.89 -27.91
C ARG A 2 1.19 48.18 -26.68
N SER A 3 -0.13 48.14 -26.55
CA SER A 3 -0.81 47.41 -25.47
C SER A 3 -0.82 45.88 -25.67
N LEU A 4 -0.89 45.43 -26.94
CA LEU A 4 -0.83 44.02 -27.29
C LEU A 4 0.59 43.46 -27.15
N SER A 5 1.62 44.26 -27.41
CA SER A 5 3.02 43.86 -27.20
C SER A 5 3.39 43.73 -25.72
N ASN A 6 2.82 44.58 -24.84
CA ASN A 6 3.02 44.43 -23.40
C ASN A 6 2.28 43.20 -22.86
N SER A 7 1.06 42.94 -23.32
CA SER A 7 0.32 41.73 -22.95
C SER A 7 1.00 40.44 -23.43
N SER A 8 1.61 40.43 -24.62
CA SER A 8 2.36 39.25 -25.10
C SER A 8 3.64 39.03 -24.30
N ASN A 9 4.37 40.10 -23.97
CA ASN A 9 5.59 40.01 -23.17
C ASN A 9 5.30 39.57 -21.72
N ASP A 10 4.22 40.06 -21.11
CA ASP A 10 3.80 39.63 -19.77
C ASP A 10 3.29 38.18 -19.77
N PHE A 11 2.61 37.75 -20.83
CA PHE A 11 2.16 36.36 -20.97
C PHE A 11 3.33 35.40 -21.19
N GLU A 12 4.34 35.80 -21.97
CA GLU A 12 5.56 35.03 -22.18
C GLU A 12 6.43 34.96 -20.92
N LYS A 13 6.54 36.07 -20.17
CA LYS A 13 7.20 36.10 -18.86
C LYS A 13 6.50 35.19 -17.84
N ASN A 14 5.17 35.23 -17.75
CA ASN A 14 4.39 34.34 -16.89
C ASN A 14 4.53 32.85 -17.27
N ARG A 15 4.67 32.54 -18.57
CA ARG A 15 4.97 31.16 -19.03
C ARG A 15 6.38 30.72 -18.63
N LEU A 16 7.38 31.59 -18.76
CA LEU A 16 8.76 31.31 -18.36
C LEU A 16 8.87 31.06 -16.85
N GLU A 17 8.07 31.74 -16.02
CA GLU A 17 8.05 31.55 -14.56
C GLU A 17 7.35 30.26 -14.11
N ARG A 18 6.28 29.81 -14.80
CA ARG A 18 5.54 28.59 -14.44
C ARG A 18 6.26 27.29 -14.83
N GLY A 19 7.07 27.34 -15.89
CA GLY A 19 7.74 26.18 -16.46
C GLY A 19 6.79 25.25 -17.23
N GLU A 20 7.33 24.59 -18.26
CA GLU A 20 6.61 23.62 -19.08
C GLU A 20 7.29 22.24 -19.01
N TRP A 21 6.51 21.20 -19.32
CA TRP A 21 7.05 19.85 -19.49
C TRP A 21 7.98 19.81 -20.70
N SER A 22 9.13 19.13 -20.58
CA SER A 22 10.07 19.06 -21.70
C SER A 22 9.56 18.17 -22.82
N LYS A 23 8.79 17.12 -22.48
CA LYS A 23 8.15 16.21 -23.45
C LYS A 23 6.73 15.86 -23.02
N LYS A 24 5.82 15.68 -23.98
CA LYS A 24 4.45 15.20 -23.74
C LYS A 24 4.41 13.85 -23.00
N VAL A 25 5.39 12.98 -23.27
CA VAL A 25 5.51 11.68 -22.58
C VAL A 25 5.77 11.85 -21.08
N GLU A 26 6.55 12.84 -20.66
CA GLU A 26 6.82 13.10 -19.24
C GLU A 26 5.52 13.47 -18.52
N TYR A 27 4.65 14.26 -19.16
CA TYR A 27 3.32 14.59 -18.64
C TYR A 27 2.42 13.35 -18.52
N VAL A 28 2.27 12.58 -19.60
CA VAL A 28 1.42 11.37 -19.60
C VAL A 28 1.91 10.35 -18.58
N LEU A 29 3.23 10.13 -18.50
CA LEU A 29 3.81 9.18 -17.57
C LEU A 29 3.68 9.66 -16.12
N SER A 30 3.71 10.98 -15.88
CA SER A 30 3.44 11.54 -14.54
C SER A 30 1.98 11.33 -14.13
N MET A 31 1.03 11.43 -15.07
CA MET A 31 -0.37 11.11 -14.81
C MET A 31 -0.57 9.63 -14.51
N VAL A 32 0.02 8.74 -15.31
CA VAL A 32 -0.05 7.29 -15.07
C VAL A 32 0.58 6.93 -13.72
N GLY A 33 1.75 7.49 -13.40
CA GLY A 33 2.41 7.29 -12.11
C GLY A 33 1.60 7.81 -10.92
N TYR A 34 0.81 8.87 -11.10
CA TYR A 34 -0.12 9.35 -10.07
C TYR A 34 -1.34 8.43 -9.90
N LEU A 35 -1.87 7.86 -10.99
CA LEU A 35 -3.02 6.96 -10.97
C LEU A 35 -2.67 5.56 -10.43
N VAL A 36 -1.43 5.13 -10.60
CA VAL A 36 -0.97 3.81 -10.17
C VAL A 36 -0.24 3.91 -8.84
N GLY A 37 -0.95 3.55 -7.76
CA GLY A 37 -0.40 3.52 -6.40
C GLY A 37 -0.39 2.14 -5.77
N LEU A 38 0.17 2.05 -4.56
CA LEU A 38 0.20 0.81 -3.74
C LEU A 38 -1.19 0.19 -3.52
N GLY A 39 -2.23 1.02 -3.50
CA GLY A 39 -3.61 0.55 -3.42
C GLY A 39 -4.02 -0.38 -4.56
N ASN A 40 -3.47 -0.21 -5.76
CA ASN A 40 -3.76 -1.11 -6.89
C ASN A 40 -3.13 -2.50 -6.70
N LEU A 41 -2.06 -2.61 -5.90
CA LEU A 41 -1.34 -3.85 -5.67
C LEU A 41 -2.02 -4.76 -4.65
N TRP A 42 -2.43 -4.22 -3.50
CA TRP A 42 -3.01 -5.04 -2.41
C TRP A 42 -4.48 -4.74 -2.15
N ARG A 43 -4.93 -3.48 -2.26
CA ARG A 43 -6.26 -3.08 -1.77
C ARG A 43 -7.32 -3.50 -2.75
N PHE A 44 -7.07 -3.33 -4.04
CA PHE A 44 -7.99 -3.78 -5.07
C PHE A 44 -8.21 -5.31 -5.03
N PRO A 45 -7.16 -6.17 -5.03
CA PRO A 45 -7.37 -7.60 -4.90
C PRO A 45 -8.10 -8.00 -3.60
N TYR A 46 -7.71 -7.41 -2.46
CA TYR A 46 -8.36 -7.69 -1.18
C TYR A 46 -9.85 -7.36 -1.18
N ILE A 47 -10.24 -6.18 -1.67
CA ILE A 47 -11.65 -5.76 -1.75
C ILE A 47 -12.43 -6.66 -2.72
N CYS A 48 -11.83 -6.99 -3.86
CA CYS A 48 -12.43 -7.88 -4.85
C CYS A 48 -12.75 -9.24 -4.24
N MET A 49 -11.78 -9.87 -3.55
CA MET A 49 -11.99 -11.16 -2.88
C MET A 49 -13.10 -11.12 -1.81
N ARG A 50 -13.15 -10.05 -1.02
CA ARG A 50 -14.15 -9.92 0.06
C ARG A 50 -15.57 -9.72 -0.49
N ASN A 51 -15.69 -9.01 -1.62
CA ASN A 51 -16.95 -8.53 -2.20
C ASN A 51 -17.45 -9.35 -3.40
N GLY A 52 -17.24 -10.68 -3.39
CA GLY A 52 -17.78 -11.57 -4.42
C GLY A 52 -16.84 -11.90 -5.58
N GLY A 53 -15.54 -11.69 -5.39
CA GLY A 53 -14.49 -12.08 -6.33
C GLY A 53 -14.71 -11.44 -7.70
N GLY A 54 -14.74 -12.26 -8.75
CA GLY A 54 -14.94 -11.80 -10.12
C GLY A 54 -16.24 -11.00 -10.35
N ALA A 55 -17.28 -11.22 -9.54
CA ALA A 55 -18.55 -10.50 -9.67
C ALA A 55 -18.41 -9.00 -9.34
N PHE A 56 -17.49 -8.63 -8.44
CA PHE A 56 -17.21 -7.24 -8.06
C PHE A 56 -16.67 -6.39 -9.22
N LEU A 57 -16.05 -7.01 -10.22
CA LEU A 57 -15.49 -6.30 -11.37
C LEU A 57 -16.56 -5.58 -12.20
N ILE A 58 -17.79 -6.10 -12.23
CA ILE A 58 -18.90 -5.52 -13.01
C ILE A 58 -19.27 -4.12 -12.48
N PRO A 59 -19.71 -3.95 -11.21
CA PRO A 59 -20.01 -2.62 -10.67
C PRO A 59 -18.76 -1.73 -10.64
N PHE A 60 -17.57 -2.29 -10.38
CA PHE A 60 -16.32 -1.53 -10.40
C PHE A 60 -16.08 -0.88 -11.77
N LEU A 61 -16.17 -1.63 -12.87
CA LEU A 61 -15.99 -1.09 -14.23
C LEU A 61 -17.11 -0.11 -14.60
N PHE A 62 -18.34 -0.37 -14.18
CA PHE A 62 -19.47 0.55 -14.40
C PHE A 62 -19.22 1.92 -13.76
N PHE A 63 -18.87 1.96 -12.46
CA PHE A 63 -18.56 3.22 -11.78
C PHE A 63 -17.26 3.86 -12.24
N LEU A 64 -16.27 3.06 -12.68
CA LEU A 64 -15.04 3.58 -13.28
C LEU A 64 -15.34 4.38 -14.55
N ILE A 65 -16.19 3.86 -15.43
CA ILE A 65 -16.54 4.53 -16.69
C ILE A 65 -17.49 5.70 -16.44
N LEU A 66 -18.48 5.55 -15.56
CA LEU A 66 -19.51 6.58 -15.34
C LEU A 66 -19.03 7.73 -14.45
N CYS A 67 -18.19 7.45 -13.45
CA CYS A 67 -17.75 8.45 -12.47
C CYS A 67 -16.25 8.68 -12.51
N GLY A 68 -15.44 7.61 -12.55
CA GLY A 68 -13.97 7.71 -12.49
C GLY A 68 -13.36 8.49 -13.65
N LEU A 69 -13.62 8.05 -14.89
CA LEU A 69 -13.08 8.68 -16.09
C LEU A 69 -13.58 10.13 -16.29
N PRO A 70 -14.88 10.45 -16.10
CA PRO A 70 -15.35 11.83 -16.22
C PRO A 70 -14.74 12.77 -15.17
N LEU A 71 -14.57 12.32 -13.92
CA LEU A 71 -13.94 13.14 -12.88
C LEU A 71 -12.46 13.41 -13.18
N LEU A 72 -11.72 12.38 -13.63
CA LEU A 72 -10.33 12.54 -14.05
C LEU A 72 -10.22 13.51 -15.25
N PHE A 73 -11.11 13.40 -16.23
CA PHE A 73 -11.12 14.30 -17.38
C PHE A 73 -11.47 15.74 -16.97
N LEU A 74 -12.45 15.92 -16.08
CA LEU A 74 -12.85 17.22 -15.56
C LEU A 74 -11.70 17.89 -14.79
N GLU A 75 -11.03 17.17 -13.91
CA GLU A 75 -9.92 17.72 -13.13
C GLU A 75 -8.74 18.14 -14.02
N THR A 76 -8.40 17.29 -15.00
CA THR A 76 -7.28 17.55 -15.91
C THR A 76 -7.56 18.69 -16.87
N THR A 77 -8.78 18.79 -17.41
CA THR A 77 -9.19 19.91 -18.27
C THR A 77 -9.28 21.22 -17.52
N ILE A 78 -9.82 21.24 -16.30
CA ILE A 78 -9.83 22.44 -15.44
C ILE A 78 -8.40 22.88 -15.11
N GLY A 79 -7.51 21.95 -14.77
CA GLY A 79 -6.10 22.26 -14.48
C GLY A 79 -5.35 22.83 -15.68
N GLN A 80 -5.58 22.28 -16.88
CA GLN A 80 -4.97 22.79 -18.11
C GLN A 80 -5.54 24.15 -18.51
N PHE A 81 -6.86 24.31 -18.48
CA PHE A 81 -7.54 25.55 -18.90
C PHE A 81 -7.27 26.70 -17.94
N SER A 82 -7.48 26.49 -16.63
CA SER A 82 -7.27 27.55 -15.62
C SER A 82 -5.81 27.91 -15.46
N SER A 83 -4.91 26.97 -15.72
CA SER A 83 -3.47 27.14 -15.57
C SER A 83 -3.03 27.60 -14.17
N LYS A 84 -3.89 27.38 -13.16
CA LYS A 84 -3.71 27.78 -11.76
C LYS A 84 -3.57 26.52 -10.88
N GLY A 85 -2.94 26.69 -9.71
CA GLY A 85 -2.91 25.64 -8.69
C GLY A 85 -4.27 25.43 -8.02
N PHE A 86 -4.45 24.31 -7.32
CA PHE A 86 -5.71 23.92 -6.68
C PHE A 86 -6.29 24.96 -5.70
N LEU A 87 -5.45 25.78 -5.07
CA LEU A 87 -5.89 26.89 -4.22
C LEU A 87 -6.63 28.00 -4.98
N HIS A 88 -6.16 28.31 -6.20
CA HIS A 88 -6.61 29.46 -6.98
C HIS A 88 -7.58 29.06 -8.12
N VAL A 89 -7.75 27.77 -8.37
CA VAL A 89 -8.65 27.25 -9.40
C VAL A 89 -10.10 27.67 -9.15
N TRP A 90 -10.51 27.76 -7.88
CA TRP A 90 -11.88 28.10 -7.48
C TRP A 90 -12.18 29.60 -7.48
N GLU A 91 -11.26 30.46 -7.93
CA GLU A 91 -11.56 31.89 -8.15
C GLU A 91 -12.63 32.11 -9.22
N VAL A 92 -12.92 31.09 -10.04
CA VAL A 92 -14.04 31.09 -10.99
C VAL A 92 -15.39 31.22 -10.27
N CYS A 93 -15.54 30.62 -9.08
CA CYS A 93 -16.74 30.74 -8.26
C CYS A 93 -16.34 30.96 -6.79
N PRO A 94 -16.43 32.19 -6.26
CA PRO A 94 -15.93 32.53 -4.94
C PRO A 94 -16.60 31.75 -3.80
N LEU A 95 -17.82 31.24 -4.02
CA LEU A 95 -18.52 30.36 -3.07
C LEU A 95 -17.72 29.06 -2.79
N PHE A 96 -16.98 28.56 -3.78
CA PHE A 96 -16.23 27.32 -3.68
C PHE A 96 -14.75 27.51 -3.32
N LYS A 97 -14.32 28.72 -2.97
CA LYS A 97 -12.94 29.00 -2.57
C LYS A 97 -12.48 28.15 -1.37
N GLY A 98 -13.41 27.78 -0.49
CA GLY A 98 -13.16 26.88 0.63
C GLY A 98 -12.73 25.46 0.22
N ILE A 99 -13.09 24.99 -0.98
CA ILE A 99 -12.73 23.65 -1.46
C ILE A 99 -11.21 23.53 -1.63
N GLY A 100 -10.56 24.53 -2.24
CA GLY A 100 -9.11 24.53 -2.45
C GLY A 100 -8.34 24.52 -1.13
N VAL A 101 -8.79 25.28 -0.14
CA VAL A 101 -8.20 25.28 1.21
C VAL A 101 -8.46 23.96 1.93
N GLY A 102 -9.68 23.42 1.81
CA GLY A 102 -10.04 22.12 2.38
C GLY A 102 -9.20 20.96 1.84
N MET A 103 -8.80 21.02 0.56
CA MET A 103 -7.91 20.03 -0.06
C MET A 103 -6.49 20.00 0.55
N MET A 104 -6.04 21.06 1.23
CA MET A 104 -4.71 21.06 1.88
C MET A 104 -4.61 20.03 3.01
N ILE A 105 -5.67 19.85 3.78
CA ILE A 105 -5.69 18.94 4.93
C ILE A 105 -5.41 17.48 4.51
N PRO A 106 -6.17 16.87 3.58
CA PRO A 106 -5.89 15.51 3.15
C PRO A 106 -4.55 15.38 2.43
N ILE A 107 -4.11 16.39 1.65
CA ILE A 107 -2.78 16.38 1.01
C ILE A 107 -1.67 16.30 2.07
N PHE A 108 -1.79 17.06 3.15
CA PHE A 108 -0.83 17.04 4.25
C PHE A 108 -0.81 15.70 4.99
N VAL A 109 -1.98 15.16 5.33
CA VAL A 109 -2.11 13.85 6.00
C VAL A 109 -1.56 12.73 5.12
N PHE A 110 -1.89 12.71 3.82
CA PHE A 110 -1.35 11.75 2.88
C PHE A 110 0.17 11.87 2.73
N SER A 111 0.71 13.09 2.71
CA SER A 111 2.16 13.30 2.65
C SER A 111 2.87 12.65 3.83
N ILE A 112 2.39 12.82 5.06
CA ILE A 112 2.98 12.19 6.25
C ILE A 112 2.87 10.66 6.18
N TYR A 113 1.67 10.15 5.92
CA TYR A 113 1.40 8.71 5.91
C TYR A 113 2.18 7.97 4.80
N TYR A 114 2.22 8.50 3.58
CA TYR A 114 2.94 7.85 2.49
C TYR A 114 4.46 7.92 2.66
N ASN A 115 5.02 8.99 3.24
CA ASN A 115 6.44 9.01 3.59
C ASN A 115 6.80 7.95 4.63
N MET A 116 5.88 7.63 5.56
CA MET A 116 6.07 6.51 6.49
C MET A 116 6.16 5.17 5.78
N ILE A 117 5.33 4.92 4.76
CA ILE A 117 5.41 3.67 3.97
C ILE A 117 6.74 3.57 3.22
N ILE A 118 7.23 4.69 2.67
CA ILE A 118 8.56 4.72 2.04
C ILE A 118 9.65 4.37 3.07
N ALA A 119 9.54 4.90 4.30
CA ALA A 119 10.48 4.59 5.38
C ALA A 119 10.51 3.09 5.72
N TRP A 120 9.35 2.44 5.87
CA TRP A 120 9.26 0.99 6.05
C TRP A 120 9.88 0.24 4.88
N THR A 121 9.60 0.68 3.65
CA THR A 121 10.16 0.04 2.44
C THR A 121 11.69 0.15 2.42
N LEU A 122 12.27 1.31 2.77
CA LEU A 122 13.71 1.49 2.90
C LEU A 122 14.31 0.59 3.98
N TYR A 123 13.62 0.43 5.12
CA TYR A 123 14.04 -0.47 6.18
C TYR A 123 14.09 -1.94 5.71
N TYR A 124 13.06 -2.41 5.00
CA TYR A 124 13.03 -3.76 4.41
C TYR A 124 14.10 -3.94 3.33
N ILE A 125 14.32 -2.94 2.46
CA ILE A 125 15.40 -2.97 1.46
C ILE A 125 16.76 -3.12 2.14
N GLY A 126 17.03 -2.36 3.20
CA GLY A 126 18.29 -2.47 3.96
C GLY A 126 18.51 -3.87 4.55
N ASN A 127 17.46 -4.47 5.11
CA ASN A 127 17.51 -5.82 5.67
C ASN A 127 17.53 -6.94 4.62
N SER A 128 17.16 -6.66 3.36
CA SER A 128 17.14 -7.64 2.28
C SER A 128 18.54 -8.05 1.79
N PHE A 129 19.58 -7.33 2.21
CA PHE A 129 20.97 -7.68 1.93
C PHE A 129 21.57 -8.68 2.93
N LEU A 130 20.83 -9.07 3.97
CA LEU A 130 21.25 -10.05 4.97
C LEU A 130 20.92 -11.48 4.52
N ASN A 131 21.84 -12.42 4.80
CA ASN A 131 21.66 -13.86 4.56
C ASN A 131 21.94 -14.62 5.87
N PRO A 132 20.97 -15.34 6.47
CA PRO A 132 19.58 -15.49 6.05
C PRO A 132 18.76 -14.20 6.19
N LEU A 133 17.59 -14.12 5.53
CA LEU A 133 16.71 -12.96 5.67
C LEU A 133 16.12 -12.93 7.09
N PRO A 134 16.05 -11.77 7.77
CA PRO A 134 15.66 -11.70 9.19
C PRO A 134 14.27 -12.21 9.53
N TRP A 135 13.35 -12.21 8.55
CA TRP A 135 11.97 -12.68 8.71
C TRP A 135 11.75 -14.14 8.26
N THR A 136 12.83 -14.91 8.09
CA THR A 136 12.76 -16.33 7.72
C THR A 136 13.00 -17.27 8.89
N THR A 137 13.56 -16.77 9.99
CA THR A 137 13.89 -17.55 11.18
C THR A 137 13.21 -16.97 12.42
N CYS A 138 12.96 -17.81 13.42
CA CYS A 138 12.50 -17.38 14.74
C CYS A 138 13.66 -17.23 15.76
N ASP A 139 14.92 -17.38 15.32
CA ASP A 139 16.10 -17.35 16.17
C ASP A 139 16.70 -15.94 16.30
N ASN A 140 15.87 -14.93 16.59
CA ASN A 140 16.33 -13.55 16.77
C ASN A 140 15.91 -12.96 18.11
N TYR A 141 16.60 -11.89 18.54
CA TYR A 141 16.37 -11.25 19.84
C TYR A 141 14.97 -10.62 19.99
N TRP A 142 14.29 -10.36 18.89
CA TRP A 142 12.96 -9.75 18.87
C TRP A 142 11.84 -10.79 18.78
N ASN A 143 12.17 -12.07 18.61
CA ASN A 143 11.16 -13.09 18.39
C ASN A 143 10.42 -13.43 19.69
N SER A 144 9.11 -13.56 19.58
CA SER A 144 8.25 -14.00 20.68
C SER A 144 8.37 -15.52 20.88
N PRO A 145 8.08 -16.04 22.09
CA PRO A 145 8.08 -17.49 22.35
C PRO A 145 7.12 -18.29 21.45
N ASN A 146 6.11 -17.63 20.88
CA ASN A 146 5.08 -18.24 20.04
C ASN A 146 5.39 -18.17 18.53
N CYS A 147 6.62 -17.80 18.16
CA CYS A 147 7.03 -17.67 16.77
C CYS A 147 7.14 -19.02 16.07
N VAL A 148 6.59 -19.13 14.85
CA VAL A 148 6.68 -20.32 13.99
C VAL A 148 7.12 -19.97 12.56
N VAL A 149 7.99 -20.80 11.98
CA VAL A 149 8.54 -20.60 10.61
C VAL A 149 7.64 -21.21 9.52
N ASP A 150 6.88 -22.26 9.82
CA ASP A 150 6.03 -22.95 8.85
C ASP A 150 4.75 -23.51 9.49
N HIS A 151 3.58 -23.21 8.88
CA HIS A 151 2.30 -23.82 9.26
C HIS A 151 2.26 -25.33 8.97
N GLY A 152 3.17 -25.86 8.16
CA GLY A 152 3.36 -27.29 7.94
C GLY A 152 3.61 -28.09 9.22
N PHE A 153 4.20 -27.47 10.25
CA PHE A 153 4.41 -28.10 11.55
C PHE A 153 3.09 -28.48 12.25
N LEU A 154 2.08 -27.60 12.21
CA LEU A 154 0.76 -27.87 12.80
C LEU A 154 -0.01 -28.96 12.03
N LYS A 155 0.23 -29.08 10.72
CA LYS A 155 -0.38 -30.13 9.88
C LYS A 155 0.11 -31.53 10.26
N ASN A 156 1.34 -31.64 10.74
CA ASN A 156 1.92 -32.91 11.18
C ASN A 156 1.38 -33.34 12.56
N ILE A 157 1.03 -32.39 13.44
CA ILE A 157 0.39 -32.68 14.73
C ILE A 157 -1.01 -33.27 14.53
N ASN A 158 -1.77 -32.76 13.54
CA ASN A 158 -3.09 -33.31 13.24
C ASN A 158 -3.03 -34.68 12.54
N ASN A 159 -1.96 -34.98 11.79
CA ASN A 159 -1.74 -36.32 11.24
C ASN A 159 -1.32 -37.36 12.28
N ILE A 160 -0.84 -36.94 13.46
CA ILE A 160 -0.54 -37.85 14.58
C ILE A 160 -1.84 -38.35 15.25
N THR A 161 -2.96 -37.64 15.11
CA THR A 161 -4.28 -38.14 15.60
C THR A 161 -4.92 -39.21 14.71
N GLY A 162 -4.33 -39.50 13.53
CA GLY A 162 -4.88 -40.46 12.55
C GLY A 162 -4.15 -41.81 12.44
N HIS A 163 -3.00 -41.98 13.10
CA HIS A 163 -2.28 -43.25 13.13
C HIS A 163 -1.67 -43.49 14.50
N SER A 164 -2.20 -44.50 15.20
CA SER A 164 -1.59 -45.09 16.39
C SER A 164 -0.19 -45.59 16.06
N MET A 165 0.83 -44.75 16.23
CA MET A 165 2.22 -45.18 16.21
C MET A 165 2.72 -45.37 17.63
N ASN A 166 3.01 -46.62 17.92
CA ASN A 166 3.65 -47.14 19.12
C ASN A 166 5.11 -46.64 19.12
N ILE A 167 5.37 -45.42 19.62
CA ILE A 167 6.73 -44.91 19.79
C ILE A 167 7.26 -45.44 21.12
N SER A 168 7.78 -46.66 21.08
CA SER A 168 8.68 -47.19 22.09
C SER A 168 10.06 -46.57 21.90
N SER A 169 10.35 -45.46 22.59
CA SER A 169 11.68 -45.18 23.17
C SER A 169 11.72 -43.78 23.78
N GLN A 170 11.56 -43.74 25.11
CA GLN A 170 12.16 -42.79 26.04
C GLN A 170 12.01 -41.29 25.71
N VAL A 171 10.76 -40.81 25.72
CA VAL A 171 10.49 -39.49 26.28
C VAL A 171 10.10 -39.72 27.73
N TYR A 172 11.01 -39.31 28.63
CA TYR A 172 10.86 -39.35 30.07
C TYR A 172 9.51 -38.75 30.48
N GLU A 173 8.79 -39.51 31.30
CA GLU A 173 7.47 -39.17 31.83
C GLU A 173 7.52 -37.84 32.58
N ASP A 174 6.79 -36.85 32.06
CA ASP A 174 6.03 -35.93 32.90
C ASP A 174 4.74 -35.56 32.15
N THR A 175 3.79 -36.48 32.21
CA THR A 175 2.50 -36.49 31.52
C THR A 175 1.48 -35.50 32.10
N THR A 176 1.92 -34.46 32.82
CA THR A 176 1.04 -33.38 33.30
C THR A 176 1.05 -32.13 32.41
N ASN A 177 1.88 -32.08 31.37
CA ASN A 177 2.07 -30.83 30.60
C ASN A 177 1.47 -30.85 29.17
N MET A 178 0.82 -31.94 28.75
CA MET A 178 0.19 -32.02 27.41
C MET A 178 -1.30 -31.62 27.39
N GLU A 179 -1.90 -31.33 28.54
CA GLU A 179 -3.14 -30.54 28.64
C GLU A 179 -2.86 -29.05 28.90
N PHE A 180 -1.61 -28.69 29.22
CA PHE A 180 -1.23 -27.31 29.54
C PHE A 180 -0.92 -26.45 28.31
N ILE A 181 -0.57 -27.06 27.18
CA ILE A 181 -0.28 -26.34 25.92
C ILE A 181 -1.57 -25.92 25.20
N ALA A 182 -2.69 -26.61 25.40
CA ALA A 182 -3.98 -26.26 24.79
C ALA A 182 -4.76 -25.18 25.57
N ASN A 183 -4.45 -25.00 26.86
CA ASN A 183 -5.22 -24.13 27.77
C ASN A 183 -4.67 -22.69 27.86
N ASN A 184 -3.45 -22.44 27.39
CA ASN A 184 -2.96 -21.11 27.10
C ASN A 184 -2.84 -20.97 25.59
N SER A 185 -3.97 -20.79 24.90
CA SER A 185 -4.01 -20.51 23.48
C SER A 185 -3.48 -19.10 23.20
N SER A 186 -2.21 -18.88 23.46
CA SER A 186 -1.51 -17.74 22.91
C SER A 186 -1.40 -17.99 21.41
N GLU A 187 -2.04 -17.15 20.62
CA GLU A 187 -2.07 -17.26 19.16
C GLU A 187 -0.65 -17.39 18.61
N TRP A 188 -0.42 -18.41 17.80
CA TRP A 188 0.86 -18.63 17.12
C TRP A 188 1.09 -17.53 16.09
N ILE A 189 2.29 -16.94 16.07
CA ILE A 189 2.63 -15.81 15.19
C ILE A 189 3.70 -16.29 14.20
N THR A 190 3.58 -15.91 12.92
CA THR A 190 4.58 -16.26 11.91
C THR A 190 5.85 -15.43 12.06
N ALA A 191 7.01 -15.96 11.66
CA ALA A 191 8.28 -15.22 11.73
C ALA A 191 8.24 -13.85 11.03
N GLN A 192 7.44 -13.73 9.95
CA GLN A 192 7.24 -12.49 9.19
C GLN A 192 6.39 -11.47 9.96
N GLU A 193 5.31 -11.92 10.59
CA GLU A 193 4.44 -11.06 11.38
C GLU A 193 5.16 -10.60 12.65
N ASP A 194 5.88 -11.50 13.31
CA ASP A 194 6.68 -11.21 14.50
C ASP A 194 7.80 -10.20 14.19
N PHE A 195 8.47 -10.34 13.04
CA PHE A 195 9.43 -9.36 12.55
C PHE A 195 8.79 -7.98 12.34
N TRP A 196 7.60 -7.92 11.73
CA TRP A 196 6.89 -6.67 11.49
C TRP A 196 6.46 -5.99 12.79
N GLN A 197 5.80 -6.72 13.70
CA GLN A 197 5.25 -6.17 14.92
C GLN A 197 6.33 -5.79 15.95
N ASN A 198 7.29 -6.69 16.20
CA ASN A 198 8.25 -6.52 17.31
C ASN A 198 9.56 -5.86 16.91
N ASN A 199 10.05 -6.06 15.68
CA ASN A 199 11.31 -5.45 15.24
C ASN A 199 11.11 -4.16 14.43
N VAL A 200 10.24 -4.18 13.42
CA VAL A 200 10.03 -3.02 12.52
C VAL A 200 9.22 -1.94 13.23
N LEU A 201 8.02 -2.29 13.71
CA LEU A 201 7.11 -1.33 14.32
C LEU A 201 7.43 -1.07 15.80
N GLN A 202 7.87 -2.10 16.54
CA GLN A 202 7.97 -2.05 18.01
C GLN A 202 6.62 -1.63 18.61
N MET A 203 5.56 -2.38 18.27
CA MET A 203 4.19 -2.05 18.66
C MET A 203 4.04 -1.93 20.19
N SER A 204 3.44 -0.84 20.63
CA SER A 204 3.03 -0.64 22.02
C SER A 204 1.71 -1.36 22.32
N THR A 205 1.34 -1.42 23.60
CA THR A 205 0.11 -2.10 24.06
C THR A 205 -1.18 -1.39 23.63
N GLY A 206 -1.11 -0.10 23.30
CA GLY A 206 -2.27 0.69 22.88
C GLY A 206 -1.91 2.10 22.42
N LEU A 207 -2.89 2.82 21.88
CA LEU A 207 -2.71 4.18 21.35
C LEU A 207 -2.33 5.22 22.41
N GLU A 208 -2.63 4.94 23.69
CA GLU A 208 -2.32 5.81 24.82
C GLU A 208 -0.85 5.74 25.23
N ASP A 209 -0.22 4.59 24.99
CA ASP A 209 1.21 4.40 25.24
C ASP A 209 1.97 4.51 23.92
N LEU A 210 2.62 5.65 23.69
CA LEU A 210 3.39 5.88 22.47
C LEU A 210 4.72 5.11 22.46
N GLY A 211 5.09 4.43 23.57
CA GLY A 211 6.31 3.65 23.68
C GLY A 211 7.57 4.50 23.48
N ASN A 212 8.66 3.82 23.10
CA ASN A 212 9.95 4.46 22.82
C ASN A 212 10.09 4.80 21.33
N LEU A 213 10.86 5.85 21.03
CA LEU A 213 11.13 6.24 19.66
C LEU A 213 12.09 5.24 18.99
N ASN A 214 11.62 4.56 17.95
CA ASN A 214 12.44 3.67 17.14
C ASN A 214 13.40 4.49 16.25
N TRP A 215 14.63 4.69 16.73
CA TRP A 215 15.64 5.51 16.04
C TRP A 215 16.01 4.99 14.64
N ARG A 216 15.96 3.67 14.43
CA ARG A 216 16.25 3.06 13.11
C ARG A 216 15.21 3.51 12.08
N LEU A 217 13.94 3.47 12.49
CA LEU A 217 12.83 3.89 11.65
C LEU A 217 12.80 5.41 11.45
N LEU A 218 13.19 6.19 12.47
CA LEU A 218 13.36 7.65 12.35
C LEU A 218 14.39 8.00 11.28
N LEU A 219 15.52 7.29 11.24
CA LEU A 219 16.56 7.51 10.22
C LEU A 219 16.03 7.15 8.82
N CYS A 220 15.31 6.04 8.68
CA CYS A 220 14.65 5.69 7.42
C CYS A 220 13.61 6.73 6.99
N LEU A 221 12.87 7.31 7.94
CA LEU A 221 11.89 8.37 7.67
C LEU A 221 12.56 9.66 7.21
N LEU A 222 13.66 10.06 7.85
CA LEU A 222 14.47 11.20 7.40
C LEU A 222 15.01 10.94 5.99
N GLY A 223 15.49 9.72 5.71
CA GLY A 223 15.92 9.29 4.38
C GLY A 223 14.80 9.40 3.34
N ALA A 224 13.58 8.97 3.67
CA ALA A 224 12.42 9.08 2.80
C ALA A 224 12.11 10.55 2.44
N TRP A 225 12.08 11.44 3.43
CA TRP A 225 11.87 12.88 3.20
C TRP A 225 12.96 13.51 2.34
N VAL A 226 14.23 13.14 2.55
CA VAL A 226 15.35 13.62 1.73
C VAL A 226 15.20 13.14 0.28
N ILE A 227 14.89 11.86 0.07
CA ILE A 227 14.68 11.28 -1.27
C ILE A 227 13.53 11.99 -1.99
N VAL A 228 12.38 12.13 -1.34
CA VAL A 228 11.21 12.82 -1.93
C VAL A 228 11.53 14.29 -2.20
N GLY A 229 12.21 14.96 -1.26
CA GLY A 229 12.69 16.32 -1.42
C GLY A 229 13.55 16.48 -2.66
N LEU A 230 14.60 15.66 -2.80
CA LEU A 230 15.51 15.67 -3.96
C LEU A 230 14.76 15.45 -5.29
N CYS A 231 13.77 14.56 -5.33
CA CYS A 231 12.94 14.31 -6.50
C CYS A 231 12.16 15.57 -6.94
N ILE A 232 11.76 16.43 -6.00
CA ILE A 232 10.88 17.58 -6.24
C ILE A 232 11.67 18.91 -6.30
N MET A 233 12.92 18.98 -5.84
CA MET A 233 13.70 20.23 -5.68
C MET A 233 13.76 21.15 -6.92
N LYS A 234 13.77 20.61 -8.15
CA LYS A 234 13.75 21.42 -9.40
C LYS A 234 12.38 21.45 -10.07
N GLY A 235 11.31 21.16 -9.32
CA GLY A 235 9.93 21.12 -9.79
C GLY A 235 9.72 20.11 -10.91
N ILE A 236 8.91 20.51 -11.90
CA ILE A 236 8.48 19.63 -13.01
C ILE A 236 9.63 19.12 -13.89
N LYS A 237 10.77 19.83 -13.93
CA LYS A 237 11.95 19.40 -14.71
C LYS A 237 12.67 18.21 -14.07
N SER A 238 12.72 18.16 -12.73
CA SER A 238 13.26 16.99 -12.01
C SER A 238 12.26 15.84 -12.03
N ILE A 239 10.99 16.13 -11.71
CA ILE A 239 9.95 15.10 -11.59
C ILE A 239 9.78 14.35 -12.91
N GLY A 240 9.80 15.05 -14.05
CA GLY A 240 9.66 14.43 -15.37
C GLY A 240 10.79 13.44 -15.69
N LYS A 241 11.98 13.60 -15.10
CA LYS A 241 13.09 12.65 -15.25
C LYS A 241 12.96 11.47 -14.31
N VAL A 242 12.65 11.72 -13.04
CA VAL A 242 12.47 10.67 -12.03
C VAL A 242 11.33 9.72 -12.42
N VAL A 243 10.24 10.26 -12.98
CA VAL A 243 9.05 9.52 -13.40
C VAL A 243 9.33 8.45 -14.46
N TYR A 244 10.35 8.62 -15.32
CA TYR A 244 10.74 7.55 -16.25
C TYR A 244 11.13 6.26 -15.53
N VAL A 245 11.75 6.37 -14.36
CA VAL A 245 12.11 5.20 -13.56
C VAL A 245 10.94 4.80 -12.68
N THR A 246 10.38 5.73 -11.91
CA THR A 246 9.40 5.39 -10.87
C THR A 246 8.05 4.92 -11.41
N ALA A 247 7.64 5.35 -12.61
CA ALA A 247 6.41 4.87 -13.22
C ALA A 247 6.60 3.57 -14.01
N LEU A 248 7.78 3.30 -14.58
CA LEU A 248 8.02 2.10 -15.41
C LEU A 248 8.47 0.89 -14.58
N LEU A 249 9.30 1.10 -13.56
CA LEU A 249 9.88 0.04 -12.74
C LEU A 249 8.83 -0.87 -12.07
N PRO A 250 7.71 -0.36 -11.52
CA PRO A 250 6.66 -1.22 -10.95
C PRO A 250 6.09 -2.21 -11.98
N TYR A 251 5.88 -1.82 -13.23
CA TYR A 251 5.35 -2.74 -14.26
C TYR A 251 6.34 -3.85 -14.60
N ILE A 252 7.64 -3.55 -14.62
CA ILE A 252 8.68 -4.56 -14.83
C ILE A 252 8.66 -5.55 -13.66
N LEU A 253 8.66 -5.06 -12.42
CA LEU A 253 8.63 -5.91 -11.22
C LEU A 253 7.37 -6.78 -11.17
N LEU A 254 6.20 -6.20 -11.47
CA LEU A 254 4.94 -6.94 -11.50
C LEU A 254 4.95 -8.02 -12.56
N THR A 255 5.55 -7.76 -13.72
CA THR A 255 5.67 -8.77 -14.79
C THR A 255 6.55 -9.94 -14.33
N VAL A 256 7.67 -9.66 -13.66
CA VAL A 256 8.55 -10.70 -13.10
C VAL A 256 7.84 -11.51 -12.01
N ILE A 257 7.17 -10.83 -11.07
CA ILE A 257 6.39 -11.47 -9.99
C ILE A 257 5.24 -12.29 -10.58
N PHE A 258 4.58 -11.81 -11.63
CA PHE A 258 3.51 -12.51 -12.32
C PHE A 258 4.01 -13.81 -12.96
N ILE A 259 5.09 -13.75 -13.74
CA ILE A 259 5.70 -14.95 -14.34
C ILE A 259 6.12 -15.94 -13.26
N ARG A 260 6.80 -15.48 -12.20
CA ARG A 260 7.19 -16.34 -11.08
C ARG A 260 5.98 -16.95 -10.37
N GLY A 261 4.94 -16.15 -10.16
CA GLY A 261 3.68 -16.57 -9.54
C GLY A 261 3.01 -17.70 -10.31
N LEU A 262 3.02 -17.65 -11.65
CA LEU A 262 2.48 -18.72 -12.49
C LEU A 262 3.30 -20.02 -12.44
N THR A 263 4.61 -19.93 -12.19
CA THR A 263 5.48 -21.12 -12.08
C THR A 263 5.39 -21.84 -10.74
N LEU A 264 4.68 -21.29 -9.75
CA LEU A 264 4.50 -21.92 -8.43
C LEU A 264 3.41 -23.01 -8.48
N ASP A 265 3.65 -24.09 -7.75
CA ASP A 265 2.67 -25.18 -7.60
C ASP A 265 1.42 -24.67 -6.89
N GLY A 266 0.24 -25.00 -7.43
CA GLY A 266 -1.04 -24.56 -6.88
C GLY A 266 -1.40 -23.09 -7.17
N SER A 267 -0.63 -22.38 -8.00
CA SER A 267 -0.89 -20.97 -8.36
C SER A 267 -2.29 -20.73 -8.96
N LEU A 268 -2.78 -21.69 -9.76
CA LEU A 268 -4.11 -21.61 -10.37
C LEU A 268 -5.25 -21.62 -9.35
N TYR A 269 -5.08 -22.26 -8.19
CA TYR A 269 -6.14 -22.30 -7.16
C TYR A 269 -6.45 -20.89 -6.66
N GLY A 270 -5.43 -20.09 -6.35
CA GLY A 270 -5.61 -18.71 -5.93
C GLY A 270 -6.30 -17.84 -6.97
N VAL A 271 -5.97 -18.02 -8.26
CA VAL A 271 -6.61 -17.30 -9.37
C VAL A 271 -8.07 -17.70 -9.52
N MET A 272 -8.38 -18.99 -9.41
CA MET A 272 -9.76 -19.49 -9.46
C MET A 272 -10.59 -18.96 -8.29
N THR A 273 -10.05 -18.98 -7.07
CA THR A 273 -10.72 -18.39 -5.89
C THR A 273 -10.93 -16.88 -6.06
N TYR A 274 -9.97 -16.18 -6.65
CA TYR A 274 -10.08 -14.75 -6.91
C TYR A 274 -11.17 -14.40 -7.93
N LEU A 275 -11.27 -15.16 -9.02
CA LEU A 275 -12.18 -14.88 -10.13
C LEU A 275 -13.54 -15.56 -10.01
N ASN A 276 -13.75 -16.47 -9.06
CA ASN A 276 -15.03 -17.15 -8.89
C ASN A 276 -16.14 -16.13 -8.56
N PRO A 277 -17.15 -15.94 -9.43
CA PRO A 277 -18.14 -14.89 -9.23
C PRO A 277 -19.24 -15.34 -8.26
N ASP A 278 -19.37 -14.63 -7.15
CA ASP A 278 -20.48 -14.78 -6.20
C ASP A 278 -21.44 -13.59 -6.32
N PHE A 279 -22.50 -13.75 -7.12
CA PHE A 279 -23.50 -12.72 -7.38
C PHE A 279 -24.39 -12.45 -6.15
N SER A 280 -24.48 -13.36 -5.20
CA SER A 280 -25.29 -13.16 -3.98
C SER A 280 -24.73 -12.01 -3.14
N LYS A 281 -23.40 -11.84 -3.13
CA LYS A 281 -22.76 -10.72 -2.43
C LYS A 281 -23.04 -9.35 -3.08
N LEU A 282 -23.30 -9.28 -4.38
CA LEU A 282 -23.60 -8.00 -5.05
C LEU A 282 -24.94 -7.39 -4.62
N LEU A 283 -25.88 -8.22 -4.15
CA LEU A 283 -27.18 -7.76 -3.66
C LEU A 283 -27.11 -7.19 -2.24
N GLU A 284 -26.05 -7.49 -1.49
CA GLU A 284 -25.84 -6.84 -0.22
C GLU A 284 -25.42 -5.38 -0.45
N ILE A 285 -26.22 -4.45 0.09
CA ILE A 285 -25.93 -3.00 0.11
C ILE A 285 -24.53 -2.71 0.71
N SER A 286 -23.97 -3.64 1.50
CA SER A 286 -22.60 -3.60 2.03
C SER A 286 -21.51 -3.47 0.95
N VAL A 287 -21.78 -3.88 -0.29
CA VAL A 287 -20.83 -3.80 -1.43
C VAL A 287 -20.76 -2.40 -2.04
N SER A 288 -21.83 -1.60 -1.96
CA SER A 288 -21.86 -0.20 -2.45
C SER A 288 -21.68 0.85 -1.37
N THR A 289 -22.08 0.54 -0.13
CA THR A 289 -21.84 1.39 1.04
C THR A 289 -21.25 0.53 2.12
N LYS A 290 -19.96 0.76 2.45
CA LYS A 290 -19.34 0.19 3.64
C LYS A 290 -20.29 0.45 4.82
N LYS A 291 -20.95 -0.61 5.28
CA LYS A 291 -21.70 -0.57 6.53
C LYS A 291 -20.68 -0.24 7.62
N ASN A 292 -20.83 0.92 8.25
CA ASN A 292 -20.19 1.24 9.50
C ASN A 292 -20.64 0.21 10.54
N ASN A 293 -19.93 -0.91 10.64
CA ASN A 293 -19.78 -1.59 11.91
C ASN A 293 -18.52 -1.01 12.56
N ILE A 294 -18.71 0.14 13.19
CA ILE A 294 -17.91 0.55 14.34
C ILE A 294 -18.24 -0.50 15.40
N GLY A 295 -17.36 -1.48 15.56
CA GLY A 295 -17.55 -2.59 16.46
C GLY A 295 -16.70 -3.77 16.01
N THR A 296 -15.54 -3.92 16.65
CA THR A 296 -14.73 -5.14 16.70
C THR A 296 -14.17 -5.63 15.35
N THR A 297 -13.17 -4.92 14.85
CA THR A 297 -11.89 -5.48 14.36
C THR A 297 -10.97 -4.29 14.13
N CYS A 298 -10.32 -3.86 15.20
CA CYS A 298 -9.14 -3.01 15.12
C CYS A 298 -7.93 -3.91 14.81
N LEU A 299 -6.98 -3.30 14.08
CA LEU A 299 -5.72 -3.81 13.52
C LEU A 299 -5.85 -4.49 12.15
#